data_AF-A0A9D1USI2-F1
#
_entry.id   AF-A0A9D1USI2-F1
#
_cell.length_a   1.000
_cell.length_b   1.000
_cell.length_c   1.000
_cell.angle_alpha   90.00
_cell.angle_beta   90.00
_cell.angle_gamma   90.00
#
_symmetry.space_group_name_H-M   'P 1'
#
loop_
_entity.id
_entity.type
_entity.pdbx_description
1 polymer ?
#
loop_
_entity_poly.entity_id
_entity_poly.type
_entity_poly.pdbx_seq_one_letter_code
_entity_poly.pdbx_strand_id
1 'polypeptide(L)'
;MSVEVTQPYEVAGSETILTPEALAFVEELHRRFADTRQEVLSARKQAQQQAAESGTLDFPAETQASVREADWTVAEQPEALRDR
;
A
#
# COMPACT_ATOMS: atom_id res chain seq x y z
N MET A 1 -7.60 21.19 -4.71
CA MET A 1 -6.18 21.03 -4.38
C MET A 1 -6.08 20.58 -2.93
N SER A 2 -6.14 19.27 -2.70
CA SER A 2 -5.87 18.61 -1.43
C SER A 2 -4.39 18.27 -1.24
N VAL A 3 -3.54 18.67 -2.19
CA VAL A 3 -2.09 18.51 -2.14
C VAL A 3 -1.46 19.88 -1.94
N GLU A 4 -0.62 20.00 -0.92
CA GLU A 4 0.20 21.17 -0.64
C GLU A 4 1.68 20.74 -0.74
N VAL A 5 2.46 21.45 -1.56
CA VAL A 5 3.90 21.21 -1.67
C VAL A 5 4.61 22.07 -0.63
N THR A 6 5.08 21.45 0.45
CA THR A 6 5.76 22.15 1.54
C THR A 6 7.21 22.48 1.20
N GLN A 7 7.64 23.71 1.47
CA GLN A 7 9.03 24.16 1.33
C GLN A 7 9.94 23.64 2.46
N PRO A 8 11.26 23.49 2.22
CA PRO A 8 11.99 23.87 1.00
C PRO A 8 12.07 22.70 0.02
N TYR A 9 11.55 22.87 -1.19
CA TYR A 9 11.65 21.89 -2.28
C TYR A 9 12.58 22.34 -3.41
N GLU A 10 13.37 23.41 -3.22
CA GLU A 10 14.33 23.90 -4.21
C GLU A 10 15.57 22.99 -4.30
N VAL A 11 15.33 21.72 -4.63
CA VAL A 11 16.32 20.76 -5.09
C VAL A 11 16.28 20.80 -6.61
N ALA A 12 17.45 20.91 -7.23
CA ALA A 12 17.58 20.90 -8.68
C ALA A 12 16.91 19.65 -9.28
N GLY A 13 16.06 19.84 -10.31
CA GLY A 13 15.33 18.77 -10.98
C GLY A 13 13.95 18.48 -10.39
N SER A 14 13.55 19.10 -9.27
CA SER A 14 12.23 18.93 -8.67
C SER A 14 11.09 19.30 -9.63
N GLU A 15 11.29 20.31 -10.46
CA GLU A 15 10.35 20.76 -11.49
C GLU A 15 10.06 19.71 -12.57
N THR A 16 10.99 18.78 -12.80
CA THR A 16 10.81 17.68 -13.76
C THR A 16 10.01 16.51 -13.18
N ILE A 17 9.92 16.43 -11.85
CA ILE A 17 9.22 15.36 -11.12
C ILE A 17 7.84 15.85 -10.64
N LEU A 18 7.79 17.04 -10.03
CA LEU A 18 6.58 17.66 -9.49
C LEU A 18 5.87 18.49 -10.56
N THR A 19 5.69 17.92 -11.76
CA THR A 19 4.93 18.58 -12.81
C THR A 19 3.46 18.71 -12.41
N PRO A 20 2.70 19.65 -13.00
CA PRO A 20 1.27 19.78 -12.73
C PRO A 20 0.49 18.47 -12.90
N GLU A 21 0.82 17.67 -13.92
CA GLU A 21 0.19 16.37 -14.19
C GLU A 21 0.53 15.34 -13.12
N ALA A 22 1.79 15.29 -12.67
CA ALA A 22 2.21 14.39 -11.60
C ALA A 22 1.52 14.73 -10.27
N LEU A 23 1.41 16.02 -9.94
CA LEU A 23 0.71 16.47 -8.74
C LEU A 23 -0.80 16.15 -8.81
N ALA A 24 -1.43 16.36 -9.97
CA ALA A 24 -2.83 16.01 -10.18
C ALA A 24 -3.07 14.49 -10.03
N PHE A 25 -2.16 13.68 -10.55
CA PHE A 25 -2.23 12.22 -10.40
C PHE A 25 -2.10 11.79 -8.93
N VAL A 26 -1.14 12.36 -8.19
CA VAL A 26 -0.97 12.09 -6.75
C VAL A 26 -2.20 12.55 -5.96
N GLU A 27 -2.80 13.70 -6.31
CA GLU A 27 -4.05 14.17 -5.70
C GLU A 27 -5.19 13.16 -5.89
N GLU A 28 -5.33 12.59 -7.09
CA GLU A 28 -6.34 11.56 -7.36
C GLU A 28 -6.10 10.29 -6.55
N LEU A 29 -4.85 9.81 -6.48
CA LEU A 29 -4.49 8.64 -5.66
C LEU A 29 -4.80 8.89 -4.18
N HIS A 30 -4.47 10.08 -3.68
CA HIS A 30 -4.78 10.46 -2.29
C HIS A 30 -6.28 10.41 -2.05
N ARG A 31 -7.08 11.10 -2.88
CA ARG A 31 -8.54 11.12 -2.75
C ARG A 31 -9.16 9.73 -2.77
N ARG A 32 -8.60 8.81 -3.55
CA ARG A 32 -9.15 7.45 -3.70
C ARG A 32 -8.74 6.49 -2.59
N PHE A 33 -7.55 6.64 -2.02
CA PHE A 33 -6.94 5.58 -1.17
C PHE A 33 -6.53 6.04 0.22
N ALA A 34 -6.55 7.34 0.53
CA ALA A 34 -6.13 7.84 1.84
C ALA A 34 -6.95 7.25 2.99
N ASP A 35 -8.27 7.13 2.83
CA ASP A 35 -9.16 6.61 3.88
C ASP A 35 -8.85 5.15 4.20
N THR A 36 -8.80 4.28 3.20
CA THR A 36 -8.43 2.86 3.37
C THR A 36 -7.04 2.71 4.00
N ARG A 37 -6.08 3.57 3.64
CA ARG A 37 -4.77 3.57 4.29
C ARG A 37 -4.88 3.84 5.79
N GLN A 38 -5.70 4.81 6.20
CA GLN A 38 -5.88 5.12 7.63
C GLN A 38 -6.61 4.01 8.38
N GLU A 39 -7.59 3.37 7.76
CA GLU A 39 -8.30 2.21 8.31
C GLU A 39 -7.31 1.07 8.60
N VAL A 40 -6.46 0.71 7.62
CA VAL A 40 -5.47 -0.35 7.78
C VAL A 40 -4.43 0.01 8.85
N LEU A 41 -3.97 1.26 8.93
CA LEU A 41 -3.06 1.70 9.98
C LEU A 41 -3.68 1.61 11.38
N SER A 42 -4.98 1.86 11.50
CA SER A 42 -5.72 1.71 12.74
C SER A 42 -5.90 0.23 13.11
N ALA A 43 -6.25 -0.61 12.13
CA ALA A 43 -6.36 -2.06 12.31
C ALA A 43 -5.03 -2.69 12.74
N ARG A 44 -3.88 -2.19 12.25
CA ARG A 44 -2.55 -2.65 12.70
C ARG A 44 -2.34 -2.50 14.19
N LYS A 45 -2.79 -1.38 14.79
CA LYS A 45 -2.69 -1.18 16.25
C LYS A 45 -3.52 -2.21 17.01
N GLN A 46 -4.72 -2.52 16.51
CA GLN A 46 -5.61 -3.52 17.11
C GLN A 46 -5.00 -4.93 17.01
N ALA A 47 -4.49 -5.31 15.84
CA ALA A 47 -3.83 -6.59 15.63
C ALA A 47 -2.57 -6.74 16.51
N GLN A 48 -1.79 -5.67 16.67
CA GLN A 48 -0.64 -5.68 17.57
C GLN A 48 -1.04 -5.91 19.03
N GLN A 49 -2.12 -5.28 19.49
CA GLN A 49 -2.65 -5.49 20.84
C GLN A 49 -3.10 -6.94 21.05
N GLN A 50 -3.85 -7.50 20.09
CA GLN A 50 -4.30 -8.90 20.13
C GLN A 50 -3.14 -9.89 20.13
N ALA A 51 -2.09 -9.62 19.34
CA ALA A 51 -0.88 -10.44 19.32
C ALA A 51 -0.13 -10.39 20.66
N ALA A 52 -0.04 -9.22 21.28
CA ALA A 52 0.57 -9.07 22.60
C ALA A 52 -0.21 -9.82 23.70
N GLU A 53 -1.54 -9.79 23.63
CA GLU A 53 -2.43 -10.49 24.58
C GLU A 53 -2.40 -12.01 24.42
N SER A 54 -2.41 -12.50 23.17
CA SER A 54 -2.37 -13.94 22.87
C SER A 54 -0.97 -14.56 23.04
N GLY A 55 0.09 -13.76 22.92
CA GLY A 55 1.48 -14.21 23.08
C GLY A 55 1.98 -15.15 21.97
N THR A 56 1.18 -15.36 20.93
CA THR A 56 1.47 -16.23 19.78
C THR A 56 0.80 -15.70 18.51
N LEU A 57 1.34 -16.07 17.36
CA LEU A 57 0.73 -15.84 16.05
C LEU A 57 0.47 -17.18 15.39
N ASP A 58 -0.70 -17.31 14.77
CA ASP A 58 -1.08 -18.52 14.04
C ASP A 58 -1.81 -18.16 12.73
N PHE A 59 -1.99 -19.15 11.87
CA PHE A 59 -2.62 -19.00 10.57
C PHE A 59 -4.13 -18.77 10.69
N PRO A 60 -4.71 -17.72 10.08
CA PRO A 60 -6.16 -17.50 10.10
C PRO A 60 -6.90 -18.65 9.46
N ALA A 61 -7.88 -19.23 10.16
CA ALA A 61 -8.63 -20.38 9.68
C ALA A 61 -9.49 -20.02 8.45
N GLU A 62 -9.98 -18.78 8.34
CA GLU A 62 -10.87 -18.35 7.25
C GLU A 62 -10.24 -18.42 5.85
N THR A 63 -8.90 -18.44 5.75
CA THR A 63 -8.18 -18.46 4.47
C THR A 63 -7.72 -19.87 4.04
N GLN A 64 -7.92 -20.88 4.89
CA GLN A 64 -7.39 -22.22 4.62
C GLN A 64 -7.98 -22.84 3.35
N ALA A 65 -9.30 -23.06 3.33
CA ALA A 65 -9.96 -23.72 2.22
C ALA A 65 -10.06 -22.84 0.96
N SER A 66 -10.18 -21.52 1.14
CA SER A 66 -10.47 -20.59 0.04
C SER A 66 -9.25 -20.08 -0.71
N VAL A 67 -8.07 -20.05 -0.05
CA VAL A 67 -6.86 -19.45 -0.63
C VAL A 67 -5.66 -20.39 -0.53
N ARG A 68 -5.40 -20.97 0.64
CA ARG A 68 -4.16 -21.75 0.87
C ARG A 68 -4.18 -23.14 0.26
N GLU A 69 -5.34 -23.79 0.28
CA GLU A 69 -5.54 -25.13 -0.29
C GLU A 69 -6.13 -25.10 -1.72
N ALA A 70 -6.42 -23.91 -2.23
CA ALA A 70 -6.97 -23.72 -3.56
C ALA A 70 -5.89 -23.82 -4.65
N ASP A 71 -6.23 -24.37 -5.82
CA ASP A 71 -5.36 -24.42 -6.99
C ASP A 71 -5.46 -23.11 -7.79
N TRP A 72 -4.51 -22.21 -7.56
CA TRP A 72 -4.42 -20.93 -8.27
C TRP A 72 -2.97 -20.49 -8.44
N THR A 73 -2.74 -19.58 -9.39
CA THR A 73 -1.44 -18.96 -9.63
C THR A 73 -1.61 -17.45 -9.84
N VAL A 74 -0.55 -16.69 -9.58
CA VAL A 74 -0.52 -15.25 -9.88
C VAL A 74 -0.62 -15.00 -11.39
N ALA A 75 -0.92 -13.75 -11.77
CA ALA A 75 -0.93 -13.35 -13.18
C ALA A 75 0.44 -13.57 -13.85
N GLU A 76 0.45 -13.79 -15.16
CA GLU A 76 1.68 -14.03 -15.93
C GLU A 76 2.68 -12.88 -15.75
N GLN A 77 3.93 -13.25 -15.44
CA GLN A 77 5.01 -12.28 -15.27
C GLN A 77 5.56 -11.79 -16.62
N PRO A 78 5.86 -10.47 -16.75
CA PRO A 78 6.49 -9.94 -17.95
C PRO A 78 7.88 -10.55 -18.15
N GLU A 79 8.33 -10.63 -19.41
CA GLU A 79 9.62 -11.25 -19.79
C GLU A 79 10.81 -10.68 -19.03
N ALA A 80 10.83 -9.35 -18.85
CA ALA A 80 11.86 -8.64 -18.10
C ALA A 80 11.97 -9.04 -16.61
N LEU A 81 11.00 -9.77 -16.08
CA LEU A 81 10.99 -10.26 -14.69
C LEU A 81 11.16 -11.78 -14.59
N ARG A 82 11.43 -12.49 -15.71
CA ARG A 82 11.61 -13.95 -15.70
C ARG A 82 12.97 -14.39 -15.15
N ASP A 83 13.99 -13.56 -15.34
CA ASP A 83 15.32 -13.69 -14.76
C ASP A 83 15.60 -12.42 -13.95
N ARG A 84 15.84 -12.56 -12.65
CA ARG A 84 15.79 -11.46 -11.67
C ARG A 84 17.06 -11.38 -10.85
#